data_AF-A0A5N6VYQ3-F1
#
_entry.id   AF-A0A5N6VYQ3-F1
#
_cell.length_a   1.000
_cell.length_b   1.000
_cell.length_c   1.000
_cell.angle_alpha   90.00
_cell.angle_beta   90.00
_cell.angle_gamma   90.00
#
_symmetry.space_group_name_H-M   'P 1'
#
loop_
_entity.id
_entity.type
_entity.pdbx_description
1 polymer ?
#
loop_
_entity_poly.entity_id
_entity_poly.type
_entity_poly.pdbx_seq_one_letter_code
_entity_poly.pdbx_strand_id
1 'polypeptide(L)'
;MQWAFSFTSLFILWIFLFTNALAQDPICMDNMDAIGEVASKQLGPVFDKLVCSKGIKPGKADWKWLEPKIQPIFNNIKKCPQKPALPNYKPKIEKLADAIVAKCAKPSHNYCKDEDLKAIKSCAVGEALGWGMMNMDMLKYADKKNCEKLVPCLMDPKTWAPGKTIIAQYAKYKGAHA
;
A
#
# COMPACT_ATOMS: atom_id res chain seq x y z
N MET A 1 1.40 -20.36 9.98
CA MET A 1 2.10 -19.06 10.09
C MET A 1 1.47 -18.09 9.11
N GLN A 2 0.40 -17.39 9.52
CA GLN A 2 -0.73 -17.11 8.62
C GLN A 2 -1.38 -15.71 8.81
N TRP A 3 -0.61 -14.69 9.23
CA TRP A 3 -1.20 -13.45 9.77
C TRP A 3 -0.47 -12.16 9.37
N ALA A 4 -0.01 -12.04 8.13
CA ALA A 4 0.90 -10.96 7.74
C ALA A 4 0.38 -10.03 6.62
N PHE A 5 -0.79 -10.30 6.03
CA PHE A 5 -1.22 -9.66 4.77
C PHE A 5 -2.43 -8.71 4.86
N SER A 6 -3.00 -8.46 6.04
CA SER A 6 -4.39 -7.98 6.21
C SER A 6 -4.70 -6.48 6.12
N PHE A 7 -3.67 -5.65 5.98
CA PHE A 7 -3.80 -4.22 5.68
C PHE A 7 -2.55 -3.73 4.99
N THR A 8 -1.45 -4.39 5.32
CA THR A 8 -0.35 -4.63 4.42
C THR A 8 -0.80 -4.90 3.01
N SER A 9 -1.74 -5.76 2.65
CA SER A 9 -2.07 -5.89 1.20
C SER A 9 -2.72 -4.63 0.61
N LEU A 10 -3.40 -3.79 1.39
CA LEU A 10 -3.98 -2.53 0.92
C LEU A 10 -2.92 -1.41 0.83
N PHE A 11 -2.04 -1.37 1.82
CA PHE A 11 -0.88 -0.48 1.91
C PHE A 11 0.24 -0.87 0.94
N ILE A 12 0.41 -2.18 0.73
CA ILE A 12 1.26 -2.84 -0.25
C ILE A 12 0.60 -2.72 -1.62
N LEU A 13 -0.74 -2.72 -1.74
CA LEU A 13 -1.42 -2.30 -2.97
C LEU A 13 -1.15 -0.84 -3.28
N TRP A 14 -0.99 0.01 -2.27
CA TRP A 14 -0.51 1.38 -2.40
C TRP A 14 0.98 1.48 -2.74
N ILE A 15 1.85 0.63 -2.18
CA ILE A 15 3.21 0.42 -2.71
C ILE A 15 3.08 0.01 -4.18
N PHE A 16 2.14 -0.90 -4.51
CA PHE A 16 1.93 -1.43 -5.85
C PHE A 16 1.37 -0.39 -6.83
N LEU A 17 0.59 0.56 -6.35
CA LEU A 17 0.11 1.74 -7.08
C LEU A 17 1.26 2.66 -7.51
N PHE A 18 2.37 2.61 -6.77
CA PHE A 18 3.65 3.20 -7.15
C PHE A 18 4.60 2.15 -7.77
N THR A 19 4.35 0.83 -7.62
CA THR A 19 5.07 -0.24 -8.32
C THR A 19 4.82 -0.29 -9.81
N ASN A 20 3.97 0.58 -10.36
CA ASN A 20 3.97 0.80 -11.80
C ASN A 20 5.38 1.22 -12.27
N ALA A 21 6.08 1.99 -11.45
CA ALA A 21 7.50 2.27 -11.62
C ALA A 21 8.39 1.04 -11.42
N LEU A 22 8.01 0.19 -10.47
CA LEU A 22 8.79 -0.98 -10.07
C LEU A 22 8.64 -2.16 -11.05
N ALA A 23 7.55 -2.21 -11.83
CA ALA A 23 7.17 -3.31 -12.72
C ALA A 23 7.83 -3.24 -14.11
N GLN A 24 8.51 -2.13 -14.43
CA GLN A 24 9.13 -1.91 -15.74
C GLN A 24 10.64 -2.20 -15.71
N ASP A 25 11.29 -2.04 -14.55
CA ASP A 25 12.71 -2.29 -14.37
C ASP A 25 12.95 -3.56 -13.54
N PRO A 26 13.84 -4.47 -13.98
CA PRO A 26 14.15 -5.71 -13.26
C PRO A 26 14.56 -5.50 -11.80
N ILE A 27 15.35 -4.46 -11.47
CA ILE A 27 15.80 -4.22 -10.08
C ILE A 27 14.62 -4.13 -9.15
N CYS A 28 13.59 -3.46 -9.60
CA CYS A 28 12.43 -3.23 -8.80
C CYS A 28 11.49 -4.42 -8.77
N MET A 29 11.30 -5.10 -9.90
CA MET A 29 10.52 -6.34 -9.97
C MET A 29 11.09 -7.45 -9.10
N ASP A 30 12.40 -7.67 -9.20
CA ASP A 30 13.10 -8.73 -8.46
C ASP A 30 13.05 -8.51 -6.94
N ASN A 31 12.83 -7.27 -6.50
CA ASN A 31 12.74 -6.90 -5.09
C ASN A 31 11.30 -6.71 -4.59
N MET A 32 10.27 -6.84 -5.43
CA MET A 32 8.87 -6.59 -5.02
C MET A 32 8.40 -7.52 -3.91
N ASP A 33 8.76 -8.80 -3.97
CA ASP A 33 8.39 -9.75 -2.92
C ASP A 33 9.11 -9.44 -1.60
N ALA A 34 10.40 -9.11 -1.64
CA ALA A 34 11.18 -8.75 -0.46
C ALA A 34 10.68 -7.46 0.19
N ILE A 35 10.35 -6.43 -0.61
CA ILE A 35 9.72 -5.20 -0.12
C ILE A 35 8.36 -5.51 0.53
N GLY A 36 7.55 -6.35 -0.12
CA GLY A 36 6.28 -6.82 0.41
C GLY A 36 6.44 -7.53 1.75
N GLU A 37 7.48 -8.35 1.90
CA GLU A 37 7.80 -9.05 3.14
C GLU A 37 8.24 -8.09 4.26
N VAL A 38 9.08 -7.10 3.97
CA VAL A 38 9.48 -6.08 4.95
C VAL A 38 8.25 -5.30 5.43
N ALA A 39 7.44 -4.79 4.50
CA ALA A 39 6.20 -4.08 4.84
C ALA A 39 5.27 -4.98 5.69
N SER A 40 5.13 -6.24 5.30
CA SER A 40 4.37 -7.28 6.01
C SER A 40 4.83 -7.46 7.45
N LYS A 41 6.14 -7.63 7.67
CA LYS A 41 6.74 -7.75 9.00
C LYS A 41 6.57 -6.50 9.85
N GLN A 42 6.59 -5.31 9.23
CA GLN A 42 6.45 -4.05 9.97
C GLN A 42 5.00 -3.73 10.36
N LEU A 43 4.04 -4.00 9.48
CA LEU A 43 2.67 -3.53 9.66
C LEU A 43 1.71 -4.65 10.10
N GLY A 44 1.95 -5.89 9.67
CA GLY A 44 1.10 -7.04 9.93
C GLY A 44 0.81 -7.26 11.42
N PRO A 45 1.84 -7.40 12.28
CA PRO A 45 1.64 -7.62 13.72
C PRO A 45 0.88 -6.48 14.43
N VAL A 46 1.09 -5.24 14.01
CA VAL A 46 0.39 -4.07 14.57
C VAL A 46 -1.07 -4.07 14.14
N PHE A 47 -1.33 -4.41 12.87
CA PHE A 47 -2.68 -4.49 12.33
C PHE A 47 -3.49 -5.59 13.00
N ASP A 48 -2.93 -6.78 13.09
CA ASP A 48 -3.61 -7.92 13.72
C ASP A 48 -4.01 -7.58 15.17
N LYS A 49 -3.03 -7.15 15.98
CA LYS A 49 -3.23 -6.82 17.39
C LYS A 49 -4.27 -5.71 17.62
N LEU A 50 -4.28 -4.67 16.79
CA LEU A 50 -5.12 -3.50 17.01
C LEU A 50 -6.48 -3.58 16.31
N VAL A 51 -6.61 -4.40 15.27
CA VAL A 51 -7.76 -4.42 14.38
C VAL A 51 -8.40 -5.80 14.35
N CYS A 52 -7.72 -6.79 13.76
CA CYS A 52 -8.31 -8.09 13.49
C CYS A 52 -8.65 -8.87 14.77
N SER A 53 -7.72 -8.94 15.72
CA SER A 53 -7.97 -9.60 17.01
C SER A 53 -9.06 -8.91 17.85
N LYS A 54 -9.40 -7.65 17.54
CA LYS A 54 -10.48 -6.90 18.20
C LYS A 54 -11.83 -7.03 17.51
N GLY A 55 -11.94 -7.87 16.48
CA GLY A 55 -13.18 -8.06 15.73
C GLY A 55 -13.56 -6.88 14.83
N ILE A 56 -12.68 -5.88 14.67
CA ILE A 56 -12.88 -4.80 13.70
C ILE A 56 -12.73 -5.42 12.31
N LYS A 57 -13.71 -5.16 11.43
CA LYS A 57 -13.76 -5.69 10.05
C LYS A 57 -13.54 -4.56 9.06
N PRO A 58 -12.29 -4.37 8.58
CA PRO A 58 -12.00 -3.41 7.53
C PRO A 58 -12.60 -3.86 6.22
N GLY A 59 -13.19 -2.91 5.50
CA GLY A 59 -13.77 -3.17 4.19
C GLY A 59 -13.79 -1.94 3.30
N LYS A 60 -14.50 -2.07 2.18
CA LYS A 60 -14.67 -1.03 1.15
C LYS A 60 -15.03 0.37 1.69
N ALA A 61 -15.88 0.45 2.71
CA ALA A 61 -16.36 1.72 3.26
C ALA A 61 -15.27 2.53 3.98
N ASP A 62 -14.22 1.88 4.49
CA ASP A 62 -13.17 2.54 5.27
C ASP A 62 -12.13 3.27 4.41
N TRP A 63 -12.23 3.11 3.09
CA TRP A 63 -11.29 3.67 2.13
C TRP A 63 -11.20 5.19 2.19
N LYS A 64 -12.36 5.87 2.20
CA LYS A 64 -12.44 7.34 2.25
C LYS A 64 -11.78 7.92 3.50
N TRP A 65 -11.77 7.14 4.59
CA TRP A 65 -11.09 7.56 5.82
C TRP A 65 -9.56 7.39 5.72
N LEU A 66 -9.12 6.31 5.08
CA LEU A 66 -7.72 5.94 4.98
C LEU A 66 -6.95 6.82 4.01
N GLU A 67 -7.54 7.07 2.85
CA GLU A 67 -6.90 7.77 1.74
C GLU A 67 -6.18 9.08 2.15
N PRO A 68 -6.80 10.07 2.80
CA PRO A 68 -6.08 11.30 3.16
C PRO A 68 -4.94 11.07 4.16
N LYS A 69 -4.91 9.93 4.86
CA LYS A 69 -3.94 9.63 5.92
C LYS A 69 -2.69 8.92 5.41
N ILE A 70 -2.60 8.59 4.12
CA ILE A 70 -1.43 7.90 3.56
C ILE A 70 -0.32 8.86 3.14
N GLN A 71 -0.59 10.16 3.03
CA GLN A 71 0.39 11.20 2.71
C GLN A 71 1.69 11.16 3.55
N PRO A 72 1.65 10.90 4.88
CA PRO A 72 2.85 10.80 5.70
C PRO A 72 3.83 9.71 5.25
N ILE A 73 3.35 8.65 4.59
CA ILE A 73 4.20 7.56 4.06
C ILE A 73 5.00 8.09 2.88
N PHE A 74 4.34 8.79 1.95
CA PHE A 74 5.01 9.44 0.82
C PHE A 74 6.05 10.44 1.29
N ASN A 75 5.69 11.24 2.30
CA ASN A 75 6.62 12.19 2.88
C ASN A 75 7.81 11.50 3.56
N ASN A 76 7.62 10.30 4.12
CA ASN A 76 8.69 9.51 4.72
C ASN A 76 9.61 8.89 3.64
N ILE A 77 9.05 8.34 2.56
CA ILE A 77 9.82 7.82 1.43
C ILE A 77 10.65 8.93 0.76
N LYS A 78 10.08 10.13 0.60
CA LYS A 78 10.81 11.31 0.09
C LYS A 78 11.97 11.76 0.99
N LYS A 79 11.94 11.40 2.28
CA LYS A 79 13.01 11.69 3.25
C LYS A 79 14.10 10.63 3.29
N CYS A 80 13.94 9.52 2.56
CA CYS A 80 15.01 8.53 2.43
C CYS A 80 16.29 9.18 1.90
N PRO A 81 17.47 8.84 2.43
CA PRO A 81 18.76 9.42 2.01
C PRO A 81 18.99 9.34 0.49
N GLN A 82 18.47 8.29 -0.14
CA GLN A 82 18.58 8.01 -1.56
C GLN A 82 17.73 8.95 -2.43
N LYS A 83 16.78 9.69 -1.83
CA LYS A 83 15.88 10.67 -2.48
C LYS A 83 15.21 10.11 -3.75
N PRO A 84 14.42 9.03 -3.65
CA PRO A 84 13.70 8.51 -4.80
C PRO A 84 12.69 9.54 -5.32
N ALA A 85 12.55 9.61 -6.63
CA ALA A 85 11.49 10.34 -7.30
C ALA A 85 10.17 9.62 -7.09
N LEU A 86 9.19 10.33 -6.52
CA LEU A 86 7.82 9.87 -6.39
C LEU A 86 6.89 10.77 -7.20
N PRO A 87 5.84 10.20 -7.83
CA PRO A 87 4.70 10.95 -8.32
C PRO A 87 4.16 11.91 -7.26
N ASN A 88 3.67 13.06 -7.70
CA ASN A 88 2.92 13.93 -6.80
C ASN A 88 1.59 13.28 -6.46
N TYR A 89 1.30 13.14 -5.17
CA TYR A 89 0.00 12.75 -4.67
C TYR A 89 -1.01 13.85 -5.00
N LYS A 90 -1.79 13.64 -6.06
CA LYS A 90 -2.73 14.58 -6.69
C LYS A 90 -4.07 13.86 -6.94
N PRO A 91 -5.17 14.56 -7.31
CA PRO A 91 -6.53 14.00 -7.43
C PRO A 91 -6.67 12.78 -8.35
N LYS A 92 -5.69 12.52 -9.22
CA LYS A 92 -5.73 11.34 -10.09
C LYS A 92 -5.51 10.04 -9.32
N ILE A 93 -4.79 10.10 -8.19
CA ILE A 93 -4.53 8.96 -7.33
C ILE A 93 -5.81 8.57 -6.55
N GLU A 94 -6.60 9.56 -6.12
CA GLU A 94 -7.94 9.38 -5.52
C GLU A 94 -8.90 8.64 -6.47
N LYS A 95 -8.90 9.01 -7.75
CA LYS A 95 -9.74 8.33 -8.76
C LYS A 95 -9.34 6.86 -8.99
N LEU A 96 -8.04 6.58 -8.97
CA LEU A 96 -7.53 5.20 -9.10
C LEU A 96 -7.89 4.35 -7.89
N ALA A 97 -7.69 4.94 -6.72
CA ALA A 97 -8.08 4.44 -5.44
C ALA A 97 -9.58 4.04 -5.40
N ASP A 98 -10.46 4.94 -5.83
CA ASP A 98 -11.89 4.67 -5.96
C ASP A 98 -12.20 3.58 -7.00
N ALA A 99 -11.52 3.58 -8.15
CA ALA A 99 -11.72 2.58 -9.19
C ALA A 99 -11.34 1.16 -8.71
N ILE A 100 -10.24 1.04 -7.98
CA ILE A 100 -9.81 -0.23 -7.35
C ILE A 100 -10.85 -0.72 -6.37
N VAL A 101 -11.33 0.16 -5.49
CA VAL A 101 -12.35 -0.22 -4.50
C VAL A 101 -13.69 -0.54 -5.18
N ALA A 102 -14.03 0.13 -6.28
CA ALA A 102 -15.22 -0.15 -7.06
C ALA A 102 -15.17 -1.54 -7.72
N LYS A 103 -14.03 -1.88 -8.34
CA LYS A 103 -13.87 -3.09 -9.17
C LYS A 103 -13.40 -4.32 -8.40
N CYS A 104 -12.51 -4.13 -7.42
CA CYS A 104 -11.80 -5.23 -6.77
C CYS A 104 -12.38 -5.59 -5.39
N ALA A 105 -13.03 -4.65 -4.71
CA ALA A 105 -13.60 -4.89 -3.38
C ALA A 105 -15.10 -5.21 -3.44
N LYS A 106 -15.51 -6.31 -2.79
CA LYS A 106 -16.91 -6.69 -2.59
C LYS A 106 -17.38 -6.28 -1.18
N PRO A 107 -18.69 -6.04 -0.97
CA PRO A 107 -19.22 -5.72 0.36
C PRO A 107 -18.95 -6.80 1.41
N SER A 108 -18.82 -8.07 0.98
CA SER A 108 -18.54 -9.21 1.84
C SER A 108 -17.07 -9.38 2.23
N HIS A 109 -16.14 -8.65 1.58
CA HIS A 109 -14.71 -8.80 1.86
C HIS A 109 -14.40 -8.32 3.27
N ASN A 110 -13.66 -9.14 4.00
CA ASN A 110 -13.05 -8.80 5.28
C ASN A 110 -11.54 -8.82 5.12
N TYR A 111 -10.90 -7.67 5.25
CA TYR A 111 -9.46 -7.58 5.05
C TYR A 111 -8.66 -8.27 6.15
N CYS A 112 -9.28 -8.77 7.21
CA CYS A 112 -8.64 -9.70 8.14
C CYS A 112 -8.52 -11.15 7.63
N LYS A 113 -9.07 -11.49 6.45
CA LYS A 113 -9.00 -12.83 5.85
C LYS A 113 -8.02 -12.87 4.67
N ASP A 114 -7.08 -13.81 4.71
CA ASP A 114 -6.07 -14.04 3.67
C ASP A 114 -6.64 -14.22 2.26
N GLU A 115 -7.75 -14.94 2.14
CA GLU A 115 -8.40 -15.21 0.85
C GLU A 115 -8.95 -13.94 0.21
N ASP A 116 -9.68 -13.12 0.98
CA ASP A 116 -10.22 -11.83 0.52
C ASP A 116 -9.09 -10.89 0.12
N LEU A 117 -7.98 -10.90 0.87
CA LEU A 117 -6.81 -10.07 0.56
C LEU A 117 -6.10 -10.49 -0.72
N LYS A 118 -5.89 -11.80 -0.93
CA LYS A 118 -5.30 -12.34 -2.15
C LYS A 118 -6.17 -12.00 -3.36
N ALA A 119 -7.49 -12.14 -3.22
CA ALA A 119 -8.44 -11.82 -4.27
C ALA A 119 -8.37 -10.34 -4.69
N ILE A 120 -8.30 -9.43 -3.72
CA ILE A 120 -8.20 -7.99 -4.00
C ILE A 120 -6.82 -7.64 -4.55
N LYS A 121 -5.74 -8.23 -4.00
CA LYS A 121 -4.35 -7.95 -4.40
C LYS A 121 -4.16 -8.08 -5.91
N SER A 122 -4.54 -9.20 -6.50
CA SER A 122 -4.33 -9.43 -7.93
C SER A 122 -5.09 -8.42 -8.81
N CYS A 123 -6.35 -8.14 -8.48
CA CYS A 123 -7.18 -7.19 -9.22
C CYS A 123 -6.63 -5.77 -9.11
N ALA A 124 -6.30 -5.35 -7.88
CA ALA A 124 -5.89 -3.99 -7.60
C ALA A 124 -4.47 -3.70 -8.12
N VAL A 125 -3.58 -4.69 -8.19
CA VAL A 125 -2.31 -4.59 -8.93
C VAL A 125 -2.57 -4.37 -10.43
N GLY A 126 -3.52 -5.10 -11.04
CA GLY A 126 -3.87 -4.91 -12.44
C GLY A 126 -4.39 -3.51 -12.76
N GLU A 127 -5.32 -3.00 -11.94
CA GLU A 127 -5.86 -1.64 -12.08
C GLU A 127 -4.80 -0.56 -11.83
N ALA A 128 -3.93 -0.77 -10.84
CA ALA A 128 -2.77 0.08 -10.59
C ALA A 128 -1.88 0.18 -11.83
N LEU A 129 -1.46 -0.96 -12.38
CA LEU A 129 -0.59 -1.06 -13.55
C LEU A 129 -1.18 -0.34 -14.77
N GLY A 130 -2.44 -0.63 -15.09
CA GLY A 130 -3.15 0.02 -16.18
C GLY A 130 -3.17 1.53 -16.03
N TRP A 131 -3.50 2.02 -14.83
CA TRP A 131 -3.53 3.46 -14.58
C TRP A 131 -2.15 4.10 -14.67
N GLY A 132 -1.10 3.45 -14.15
CA GLY A 132 0.26 3.96 -14.16
C GLY A 132 0.76 4.21 -15.58
N MET A 133 0.58 3.24 -16.46
CA MET A 133 0.92 3.36 -17.88
C MET A 133 0.19 4.52 -18.57
N MET A 134 -1.04 4.82 -18.16
CA MET A 134 -1.86 5.88 -18.77
C MET A 134 -1.66 7.27 -18.16
N ASN A 135 -1.17 7.38 -16.91
CA ASN A 135 -1.24 8.63 -16.14
C ASN A 135 0.07 9.09 -15.50
N MET A 136 1.13 8.28 -15.54
CA MET A 136 2.43 8.63 -15.00
C MET A 136 3.48 8.76 -16.10
N ASP A 137 4.44 9.66 -15.85
CA ASP A 137 5.67 9.70 -16.62
C ASP A 137 6.53 8.49 -16.24
N MET A 138 6.26 7.36 -16.90
CA MET A 138 6.92 6.09 -16.62
C MET A 138 8.43 6.19 -16.83
N LEU A 139 8.90 7.00 -17.78
CA LEU A 139 10.33 7.21 -18.00
C LEU A 139 11.01 7.91 -16.83
N LYS A 140 10.28 8.78 -16.11
CA LYS A 140 10.82 9.48 -14.94
C LYS A 140 10.78 8.66 -13.65
N TYR A 141 9.72 7.88 -13.46
CA TYR A 141 9.49 7.20 -12.18
C TYR A 141 9.93 5.73 -12.21
N ALA A 142 9.94 5.09 -13.37
CA ALA A 142 10.21 3.66 -13.55
C ALA A 142 11.62 3.34 -14.05
N ASP A 143 12.52 4.33 -14.13
CA ASP A 143 13.88 4.08 -14.58
C ASP A 143 14.72 3.35 -13.52
N LYS A 144 15.75 2.64 -14.00
CA LYS A 144 16.72 1.92 -13.19
C LYS A 144 17.31 2.75 -12.05
N LYS A 145 17.67 4.01 -12.29
CA LYS A 145 18.32 4.87 -11.28
C LYS A 145 17.36 5.25 -10.17
N ASN A 146 16.09 5.44 -10.48
CA ASN A 146 15.07 5.68 -9.49
C ASN A 146 14.79 4.40 -8.69
N CYS A 147 14.79 3.26 -9.37
CA CYS A 147 14.68 1.93 -8.80
C CYS A 147 15.77 1.60 -7.77
N GLU A 148 17.04 1.85 -8.10
CA GLU A 148 18.20 1.71 -7.21
C GLU A 148 18.11 2.58 -5.95
N LYS A 149 17.36 3.69 -6.00
CA LYS A 149 17.11 4.56 -4.84
C LYS A 149 15.91 4.10 -4.02
N LEU A 150 14.86 3.66 -4.70
CA LEU A 150 13.57 3.34 -4.10
C LEU A 150 13.60 1.99 -3.38
N VAL A 151 14.27 0.98 -3.94
CA VAL A 151 14.36 -0.36 -3.32
C VAL A 151 14.99 -0.30 -1.92
N PRO A 152 16.19 0.27 -1.71
CA PRO A 152 16.78 0.34 -0.36
C PRO A 152 15.92 1.13 0.63
N CYS A 153 15.24 2.17 0.15
CA CYS A 153 14.31 2.96 0.97
C CYS A 153 13.12 2.11 1.43
N LEU A 154 12.48 1.35 0.54
CA LEU A 154 11.34 0.50 0.89
C LEU A 154 11.74 -0.74 1.71
N MET A 155 12.98 -1.21 1.55
CA MET A 155 13.56 -2.28 2.36
C MET A 155 13.94 -1.84 3.78
N ASP A 156 14.02 -0.53 4.07
CA ASP A 156 14.26 -0.03 5.43
C ASP A 156 12.99 -0.16 6.30
N PRO A 157 13.03 -0.90 7.43
CA PRO A 157 11.94 -0.98 8.38
C PRO A 157 11.37 0.38 8.85
N LYS A 158 12.22 1.40 8.96
CA LYS A 158 11.83 2.76 9.42
C LYS A 158 10.92 3.46 8.42
N THR A 159 10.99 3.10 7.14
CA THR A 159 10.11 3.64 6.10
C THR A 159 8.63 3.38 6.41
N TRP A 160 8.34 2.27 7.10
CA TRP A 160 6.99 1.82 7.44
C TRP A 160 6.45 2.39 8.76
N ALA A 161 7.23 3.20 9.49
CA ALA A 161 6.80 3.76 10.77
C ALA A 161 5.49 4.58 10.69
N PRO A 162 5.27 5.44 9.69
CA PRO A 162 3.99 6.13 9.52
C PRO A 162 2.81 5.18 9.34
N GLY A 163 3.03 4.03 8.70
CA GLY A 163 1.99 3.00 8.52
C GLY A 163 1.50 2.45 9.86
N LYS A 164 2.39 2.21 10.81
CA LYS A 164 2.02 1.78 12.18
C LYS A 164 1.13 2.82 12.87
N THR A 165 1.45 4.11 12.70
CA THR A 165 0.64 5.21 13.24
C THR A 165 -0.76 5.24 12.63
N ILE A 166 -0.88 5.08 11.31
CA ILE A 166 -2.16 5.05 10.60
C ILE A 166 -3.03 3.88 11.09
N ILE A 167 -2.44 2.70 11.28
CA ILE A 167 -3.14 1.53 11.81
C ILE A 167 -3.69 1.80 13.21
N ALA A 168 -2.89 2.41 14.09
CA ALA A 168 -3.34 2.77 15.43
C ALA A 168 -4.49 3.80 15.41
N GLN A 169 -4.42 4.77 14.50
CA GLN A 169 -5.51 5.74 14.30
C GLN A 169 -6.78 5.08 13.75
N TYR A 170 -6.63 4.11 12.85
CA TYR A 170 -7.76 3.38 12.27
C TYR A 170 -8.49 2.55 13.33
N ALA A 171 -7.73 1.83 14.16
CA ALA A 171 -8.29 1.07 15.27
C ALA A 171 -9.09 1.96 16.24
N LYS A 172 -8.59 3.15 16.55
CA LYS A 172 -9.32 4.14 17.36
C LYS A 172 -10.57 4.66 16.66
N TYR A 173 -10.46 5.01 15.38
CA TYR A 173 -11.59 5.47 14.57
C TYR A 173 -12.73 4.45 14.57
N LYS A 174 -12.44 3.19 14.22
CA LYS A 174 -13.46 2.14 14.19
C LYS A 174 -14.00 1.81 15.58
N GLY A 175 -13.14 1.77 16.60
CA GLY A 175 -13.59 1.54 17.98
C GLY A 175 -14.53 2.61 18.53
N ALA A 176 -14.45 3.84 18.02
CA ALA A 176 -15.38 4.93 18.39
C ALA A 176 -16.66 4.98 17.53
N HIS A 177 -16.74 4.19 16.46
CA HIS A 177 -17.86 4.14 15.51
C HIS A 177 -18.39 2.71 15.34
N ALA A 178 -18.17 1.85 16.35
CA ALA A 178 -18.61 0.46 16.41
C ALA A 178 -19.82 0.31 17.33
#